data_AF-A0A3E1Y7K6-F1
#
_entry.id   AF-A0A3E1Y7K6-F1
#
_cell.length_a   1.000
_cell.length_b   1.000
_cell.length_c   1.000
_cell.angle_alpha   90.00
_cell.angle_beta   90.00
_cell.angle_gamma   90.00
#
_symmetry.space_group_name_H-M   'P 1'
#
loop_
_entity.id
_entity.type
_entity.pdbx_description
1 polymer ?
#
loop_
_entity_poly.entity_id
_entity_poly.type
_entity_poly.pdbx_seq_one_letter_code
_entity_poly.pdbx_strand_id
1 'polypeptide(L)'
;MNNCKKMFLASGFTLLGATSLHAQQAAAPYLDAYTVPLNQKNALISKVYDKNGNAAKTVILEDASGLFTISKNALKLKKKASLSAEDRFAYPIRVQVGNETVSWTLVADHFIKNKVVAHRGAWKNNAGSQNSITSLKDAIRIGCEGSEFDVWLSADGYPVISHDPTIGGKKVETTTLAELQTVQLKNNDRVPTLEEYINTITEQPKTRLVLELKPSATGRAEELARKCVEMVHAKKAQAWMYYISFDYNICKKVKELDPTAKIAYLTGDKTPEQLQADGIWGLDYHFGEFSKKPTLTRDAKQQGITVNVWTVNNAPAMDDFLKQDVDYITTDEPELLLEKVKR
;
A
#
# COMPACT_ATOMS: atom_id res chain seq x y z
N MET A 1 -25.27 -17.72 71.16
CA MET A 1 -25.76 -18.87 70.37
C MET A 1 -25.90 -18.43 68.91
N ASN A 2 -25.44 -19.29 68.00
CA ASN A 2 -25.54 -19.25 66.53
C ASN A 2 -24.60 -18.33 65.74
N ASN A 3 -23.45 -18.95 65.42
CA ASN A 3 -22.71 -18.88 64.17
C ASN A 3 -23.54 -18.47 62.93
N CYS A 4 -23.02 -17.53 62.14
CA CYS A 4 -23.22 -17.59 60.69
C CYS A 4 -21.89 -17.35 59.97
N LYS A 5 -21.56 -18.28 59.08
CA LYS A 5 -20.30 -18.45 58.37
C LYS A 5 -20.22 -17.53 57.13
N LYS A 6 -19.00 -17.09 56.86
CA LYS A 6 -18.37 -16.67 55.60
C LYS A 6 -19.21 -16.75 54.31
N MET A 7 -19.16 -15.67 53.52
CA MET A 7 -19.05 -15.76 52.06
C MET A 7 -18.28 -14.55 51.52
N PHE A 8 -16.98 -14.71 51.30
CA PHE A 8 -16.17 -13.83 50.46
C PHE A 8 -16.31 -14.35 49.03
N LEU A 9 -16.95 -13.58 48.14
CA LEU A 9 -16.85 -13.83 46.70
C LEU A 9 -15.47 -13.34 46.23
N ALA A 10 -14.56 -14.29 46.03
CA ALA A 10 -13.40 -14.08 45.18
C ALA A 10 -13.85 -14.21 43.72
N SER A 11 -14.03 -13.08 43.04
CA SER A 11 -14.17 -13.04 41.59
C SER A 11 -12.82 -13.37 40.95
N GLY A 12 -12.63 -14.65 40.65
CA GLY A 12 -11.53 -15.12 39.82
C GLY A 12 -11.63 -14.50 38.44
N PHE A 13 -10.70 -13.60 38.12
CA PHE A 13 -10.39 -13.24 36.75
C PHE A 13 -9.70 -14.44 36.11
N THR A 14 -10.45 -15.25 35.38
CA THR A 14 -9.89 -16.29 34.52
C THR A 14 -9.11 -15.60 33.41
N LEU A 15 -7.79 -15.70 33.49
CA LEU A 15 -6.86 -15.28 32.44
C LEU A 15 -7.11 -16.19 31.23
N LEU A 16 -8.00 -15.76 30.33
CA LEU A 16 -8.29 -16.45 29.08
C LEU A 16 -7.14 -16.21 28.10
N GLY A 17 -6.40 -17.28 27.86
CA GLY A 17 -5.73 -17.58 26.60
C GLY A 17 -4.67 -16.57 26.15
N ALA A 18 -3.44 -16.77 26.62
CA ALA A 18 -2.28 -16.42 25.80
C ALA A 18 -2.34 -17.28 24.53
N THR A 19 -2.97 -16.77 23.47
CA THR A 19 -2.68 -17.25 22.12
C THR A 19 -1.21 -17.00 21.90
N SER A 20 -0.44 -18.08 21.75
CA SER A 20 0.93 -18.01 21.30
C SER A 20 0.94 -17.22 19.99
N LEU A 21 1.40 -15.96 20.03
CA LEU A 21 1.83 -15.25 18.83
C LEU A 21 2.91 -16.14 18.22
N HIS A 22 2.55 -16.90 17.19
CA HIS A 22 3.56 -17.36 16.24
C HIS A 22 4.18 -16.07 15.73
N ALA A 23 5.45 -15.84 16.08
CA ALA A 23 6.17 -14.66 15.62
C ALA A 23 6.04 -14.63 14.10
N GLN A 24 5.27 -13.66 13.62
CA GLN A 24 4.88 -13.53 12.24
C GLN A 24 6.14 -13.19 11.45
N GLN A 25 6.61 -14.15 10.64
CA GLN A 25 7.89 -14.04 9.95
C GLN A 25 7.66 -13.41 8.57
N ALA A 26 8.25 -12.24 8.35
CA ALA A 26 8.26 -11.59 7.05
C ALA A 26 8.97 -12.46 6.00
N ALA A 27 8.68 -12.21 4.72
CA ALA A 27 9.28 -13.00 3.63
C ALA A 27 10.81 -12.82 3.51
N ALA A 28 11.34 -11.67 3.92
CA ALA A 28 12.76 -11.31 3.86
C ALA A 28 13.09 -10.20 4.87
N PRO A 29 14.38 -9.92 5.17
CA PRO A 29 14.79 -8.68 5.82
C PRO A 29 14.21 -7.43 5.13
N TYR A 30 13.80 -6.44 5.93
CA TYR A 30 13.04 -5.29 5.43
C TYR A 30 13.43 -3.97 6.11
N LEU A 31 12.97 -2.88 5.50
CA LEU A 31 13.13 -1.50 5.96
C LEU A 31 11.76 -0.95 6.36
N ASP A 32 11.68 -0.21 7.47
CA ASP A 32 10.45 0.54 7.81
C ASP A 32 10.17 1.74 6.90
N ALA A 33 11.14 2.16 6.09
CA ALA A 33 10.94 3.14 5.02
C ALA A 33 11.93 2.95 3.88
N TYR A 34 11.46 3.18 2.65
CA TYR A 34 12.27 3.07 1.44
C TYR A 34 12.55 4.44 0.80
N THR A 35 12.09 5.52 1.41
CA THR A 35 12.22 6.88 0.90
C THR A 35 13.33 7.67 1.59
N VAL A 36 14.14 8.41 0.83
CA VAL A 36 15.21 9.28 1.33
C VAL A 36 14.71 10.72 1.35
N PRO A 37 14.72 11.42 2.49
CA PRO A 37 14.25 12.80 2.56
C PRO A 37 15.20 13.75 1.82
N LEU A 38 14.60 14.71 1.11
CA LEU A 38 15.31 15.77 0.41
C LEU A 38 15.78 16.87 1.37
N ASN A 39 16.88 17.54 1.02
CA ASN A 39 17.45 18.71 1.69
C ASN A 39 17.77 18.50 3.17
N GLN A 40 17.94 17.25 3.61
CA GLN A 40 18.26 16.89 4.99
C GLN A 40 19.60 16.17 5.07
N LYS A 41 20.57 16.78 5.76
CA LYS A 41 21.88 16.16 6.02
C LYS A 41 21.77 15.14 7.13
N ASN A 42 22.54 14.05 7.03
CA ASN A 42 22.61 13.01 8.08
C ASN A 42 21.23 12.42 8.45
N ALA A 43 20.29 12.43 7.49
CA ALA A 43 18.94 11.99 7.72
C ALA A 43 18.89 10.50 8.10
N LEU A 44 18.03 10.16 9.04
CA LEU A 44 17.59 8.78 9.26
C LEU A 44 16.69 8.41 8.08
N ILE A 45 17.00 7.32 7.39
CA ILE A 45 16.18 6.79 6.32
C ILE A 45 15.27 5.72 6.90
N SER A 46 15.86 4.70 7.54
CA SER A 46 15.11 3.56 8.03
C SER A 46 15.86 2.77 9.10
N LYS A 47 15.15 2.07 9.97
CA LYS A 47 15.72 0.95 10.74
C LYS A 47 15.71 -0.33 9.90
N VAL A 48 16.71 -1.17 10.11
CA VAL A 48 16.84 -2.45 9.41
C VAL A 48 16.40 -3.59 10.30
N TYR A 49 15.47 -4.41 9.79
CA TYR A 49 14.92 -5.56 10.49
C TYR A 49 15.30 -6.86 9.79
N ASP A 50 15.55 -7.91 10.58
CA ASP A 50 15.53 -9.28 10.06
C ASP A 50 14.09 -9.73 9.75
N LYS A 51 13.95 -10.91 9.15
CA LYS A 51 12.63 -11.49 8.84
C LYS A 51 11.75 -11.75 10.06
N ASN A 52 12.30 -11.75 11.27
CA ASN A 52 11.56 -11.94 12.52
C ASN A 52 11.15 -10.60 13.16
N GLY A 53 11.43 -9.47 12.50
CA GLY A 53 11.12 -8.13 12.99
C GLY A 53 12.09 -7.62 14.05
N ASN A 54 13.26 -8.25 14.23
CA ASN A 54 14.27 -7.77 15.17
C ASN A 54 15.23 -6.82 14.46
N ALA A 55 15.66 -5.77 15.16
CA ALA A 55 16.71 -4.89 14.67
C ALA A 55 17.99 -5.71 14.42
N ALA A 56 18.47 -5.72 13.18
CA ALA A 56 19.50 -6.65 12.75
C ALA A 56 20.83 -5.95 12.47
N LYS A 57 21.94 -6.65 12.70
CA LYS A 57 23.26 -6.17 12.30
C LYS A 57 23.30 -6.11 10.76
N THR A 58 23.62 -4.93 10.25
CA THR A 58 23.63 -4.67 8.80
C THR A 58 24.96 -4.09 8.33
N VAL A 59 25.41 -4.55 7.17
CA VAL A 59 26.58 -4.02 6.47
C VAL A 59 26.19 -3.71 5.03
N ILE A 60 26.55 -2.51 4.55
CA ILE A 60 26.40 -2.17 3.13
C ILE A 60 27.53 -2.86 2.38
N LEU A 61 27.17 -3.73 1.42
CA LEU A 61 28.11 -4.41 0.53
C LEU A 61 28.34 -3.57 -0.72
N GLU A 62 27.28 -2.99 -1.28
CA GLU A 62 27.34 -2.13 -2.47
C GLU A 62 26.43 -0.92 -2.32
N ASP A 63 26.99 0.25 -2.58
CA ASP A 63 26.30 1.53 -2.73
C ASP A 63 27.10 2.37 -3.75
N ALA A 64 26.66 2.35 -5.01
CA ALA A 64 27.33 3.07 -6.09
C ALA A 64 27.28 4.60 -5.92
N SER A 65 26.32 5.11 -5.14
CA SER A 65 26.22 6.55 -4.86
C SER A 65 27.18 7.01 -3.77
N GLY A 66 27.60 6.09 -2.90
CA GLY A 66 28.42 6.38 -1.74
C GLY A 66 27.75 7.30 -0.71
N LEU A 67 26.42 7.44 -0.74
CA LEU A 67 25.66 8.35 0.12
C LEU A 67 25.26 7.73 1.45
N PHE A 68 25.20 6.41 1.55
CA PHE A 68 24.56 5.73 2.67
C PHE A 68 25.56 5.18 3.70
N THR A 69 25.09 5.03 4.93
CA THR A 69 25.83 4.41 6.02
C THR A 69 24.87 3.69 6.96
N ILE A 70 25.37 2.66 7.64
CA ILE A 70 24.66 1.98 8.73
C ILE A 70 25.26 2.43 10.06
N SER A 71 24.42 2.88 10.99
CA SER A 71 24.82 3.14 12.38
C SER A 71 23.72 2.66 13.31
N LYS A 72 24.09 1.84 14.32
CA LYS A 72 23.13 1.26 15.30
C LYS A 72 21.92 0.60 14.63
N ASN A 73 22.16 -0.24 13.61
CA ASN A 73 21.13 -0.94 12.81
C ASN A 73 20.14 -0.01 12.09
N ALA A 74 20.54 1.24 11.86
CA ALA A 74 19.76 2.21 11.10
C ALA A 74 20.53 2.66 9.85
N LEU A 75 19.82 2.65 8.73
CA LEU A 75 20.25 3.18 7.45
C LEU A 75 20.06 4.70 7.42
N LYS A 76 21.13 5.41 7.10
CA LYS A 76 21.18 6.87 7.14
C LYS A 76 21.95 7.43 5.93
N LEU A 77 21.71 8.70 5.64
CA LEU A 77 22.66 9.49 4.86
C LEU A 77 23.95 9.72 5.66
N LYS A 78 25.10 9.69 4.98
CA LYS A 78 26.38 10.09 5.55
C LYS A 78 26.32 11.52 6.06
N LYS A 79 27.16 11.85 7.05
CA LYS A 79 27.09 13.11 7.84
C LYS A 79 26.97 14.40 7.00
N LYS A 80 27.64 14.45 5.84
CA LYS A 80 27.63 15.61 4.93
C LYS A 80 26.75 15.42 3.69
N ALA A 81 26.23 14.22 3.45
CA ALA A 81 25.39 13.91 2.30
C ALA A 81 23.97 14.45 2.50
N SER A 82 23.39 14.94 1.40
CA SER A 82 21.99 15.37 1.27
C SER A 82 21.58 15.16 -0.19
N LEU A 83 20.29 14.94 -0.43
CA LEU A 83 19.72 14.90 -1.78
C LEU A 83 18.98 16.21 -2.09
N SER A 84 19.03 16.68 -3.33
CA SER A 84 18.21 17.81 -3.81
C SER A 84 17.14 17.34 -4.81
N ALA A 85 16.33 18.28 -5.32
CA ALA A 85 15.27 17.97 -6.28
C ALA A 85 15.81 17.52 -7.66
N GLU A 86 17.06 17.87 -7.95
CA GLU A 86 17.75 17.67 -9.23
C GLU A 86 18.56 16.37 -9.28
N ASP A 87 18.75 15.72 -8.14
CA ASP A 87 19.46 14.45 -8.06
C ASP A 87 18.65 13.31 -8.72
N ARG A 88 19.36 12.23 -9.10
CA ARG A 88 18.70 10.97 -9.46
C ARG A 88 17.76 10.52 -8.34
N PHE A 89 16.63 9.91 -8.68
CA PHE A 89 15.67 9.54 -7.64
C PHE A 89 15.88 8.12 -7.08
N ALA A 90 16.46 7.19 -7.85
CA ALA A 90 16.59 5.79 -7.45
C ALA A 90 18.03 5.40 -7.10
N TYR A 91 18.20 4.74 -5.96
CA TYR A 91 19.49 4.35 -5.39
C TYR A 91 19.48 2.87 -4.99
N PRO A 92 19.88 1.97 -5.90
CA PRO A 92 20.06 0.57 -5.58
C PRO A 92 21.19 0.38 -4.57
N ILE A 93 20.94 -0.44 -3.55
CA ILE A 93 21.95 -0.87 -2.58
C ILE A 93 21.88 -2.39 -2.39
N ARG A 94 23.03 -2.99 -2.10
CA ARG A 94 23.13 -4.38 -1.66
C ARG A 94 23.67 -4.41 -0.25
N VAL A 95 22.98 -5.11 0.64
CA VAL A 95 23.36 -5.18 2.06
C VAL A 95 23.39 -6.62 2.54
N GLN A 96 24.19 -6.85 3.56
CA GLN A 96 24.14 -8.05 4.38
C GLN A 96 23.38 -7.76 5.66
N VAL A 97 22.31 -8.51 5.93
CA VAL A 97 21.52 -8.45 7.16
C VAL A 97 21.64 -9.79 7.87
N GLY A 98 22.40 -9.84 8.97
CA GLY A 98 22.79 -11.11 9.57
C GLY A 98 23.53 -12.00 8.57
N ASN A 99 22.92 -13.14 8.22
CA ASN A 99 23.46 -14.10 7.25
C ASN A 99 22.84 -13.98 5.85
N GLU A 100 21.87 -13.08 5.66
CA GLU A 100 21.14 -12.92 4.41
C GLU A 100 21.72 -11.74 3.61
N THR A 101 21.80 -11.90 2.29
CA THR A 101 22.15 -10.81 1.37
C THR A 101 20.88 -10.36 0.66
N VAL A 102 20.54 -9.08 0.78
CA VAL A 102 19.35 -8.49 0.18
C VAL A 102 19.70 -7.23 -0.60
N SER A 103 18.90 -6.95 -1.62
CA SER A 103 19.04 -5.75 -2.43
C SER A 103 17.76 -4.92 -2.36
N TRP A 104 17.91 -3.61 -2.12
CA TRP A 104 16.80 -2.67 -2.07
C TRP A 104 17.05 -1.51 -3.04
N THR A 105 15.98 -0.81 -3.40
CA THR A 105 16.05 0.49 -4.06
C THR A 105 15.53 1.54 -3.09
N LEU A 106 16.40 2.45 -2.67
CA LEU A 106 15.98 3.64 -1.94
C LEU A 106 15.55 4.72 -2.95
N VAL A 107 14.49 5.45 -2.62
CA VAL A 107 13.88 6.42 -3.53
C VAL A 107 13.89 7.81 -2.88
N ALA A 108 14.46 8.81 -3.53
CA ALA A 108 14.35 10.19 -3.05
C ALA A 108 12.86 10.61 -2.98
N ASP A 109 12.43 11.22 -1.88
CA ASP A 109 11.01 11.52 -1.60
C ASP A 109 10.52 12.73 -2.41
N HIS A 110 10.43 12.57 -3.74
CA HIS A 110 9.80 13.52 -4.67
C HIS A 110 8.29 13.28 -4.83
N PHE A 111 7.72 12.37 -4.04
CA PHE A 111 6.33 12.00 -4.19
C PHE A 111 5.41 13.18 -3.92
N ILE A 112 4.41 13.33 -4.80
CA ILE A 112 3.37 14.35 -4.68
C ILE A 112 2.55 14.07 -3.42
N LYS A 113 2.12 15.14 -2.73
CA LYS A 113 1.34 15.10 -1.48
C LYS A 113 0.09 15.98 -1.61
N ASN A 114 -0.74 15.68 -2.61
CA ASN A 114 -1.92 16.48 -2.98
C ASN A 114 -3.26 15.75 -2.73
N LYS A 115 -3.24 14.58 -2.09
CA LYS A 115 -4.41 13.78 -1.71
C LYS A 115 -5.17 13.13 -2.88
N VAL A 116 -4.75 13.33 -4.13
CA VAL A 116 -5.48 12.84 -5.33
C VAL A 116 -5.09 11.42 -5.68
N VAL A 117 -6.06 10.51 -5.66
CA VAL A 117 -5.92 9.13 -6.16
C VAL A 117 -6.84 8.93 -7.37
N ALA A 118 -6.26 8.68 -8.55
CA ALA A 118 -7.01 8.40 -9.77
C ALA A 118 -7.52 6.95 -9.75
N HIS A 119 -8.84 6.77 -9.64
CA HIS A 119 -9.51 5.46 -9.60
C HIS A 119 -9.37 4.75 -10.95
N ARG A 120 -8.72 3.58 -10.94
CA ARG A 120 -8.40 2.78 -12.14
C ARG A 120 -7.56 3.54 -13.17
N GLY A 121 -6.73 4.48 -12.71
CA GLY A 121 -5.99 5.44 -13.53
C GLY A 121 -6.83 6.63 -13.99
N ALA A 122 -6.22 7.57 -14.72
CA ALA A 122 -6.92 8.76 -15.21
C ALA A 122 -7.64 8.48 -16.54
N TRP A 123 -8.66 7.65 -16.51
CA TRP A 123 -9.30 7.10 -17.73
C TRP A 123 -10.45 7.95 -18.28
N LYS A 124 -11.17 8.69 -17.43
CA LYS A 124 -12.47 9.28 -17.80
C LYS A 124 -12.37 10.41 -18.82
N ASN A 125 -11.38 11.29 -18.65
CA ASN A 125 -11.16 12.48 -19.47
C ASN A 125 -9.88 12.39 -20.32
N ASN A 126 -9.26 11.21 -20.43
CA ASN A 126 -8.03 10.99 -21.22
C ASN A 126 -8.18 9.78 -22.16
N ALA A 127 -7.07 9.34 -22.75
CA ALA A 127 -7.05 8.28 -23.76
C ALA A 127 -7.04 6.87 -23.14
N GLY A 128 -6.63 6.69 -21.89
CA GLY A 128 -6.57 5.36 -21.29
C GLY A 128 -7.93 4.72 -21.01
N SER A 129 -8.01 3.40 -21.17
CA SER A 129 -9.08 2.59 -20.56
C SER A 129 -8.91 2.50 -19.04
N GLN A 130 -9.99 2.24 -18.29
CA GLN A 130 -9.86 1.83 -16.89
C GLN A 130 -8.85 0.68 -16.77
N ASN A 131 -8.01 0.71 -15.73
CA ASN A 131 -7.09 -0.38 -15.43
C ASN A 131 -6.10 -0.68 -16.58
N SER A 132 -5.69 0.36 -17.33
CA SER A 132 -4.69 0.23 -18.39
C SER A 132 -3.39 0.98 -18.10
N ILE A 133 -2.29 0.55 -18.75
CA ILE A 133 -1.01 1.26 -18.70
C ILE A 133 -1.15 2.70 -19.21
N THR A 134 -2.01 2.94 -20.20
CA THR A 134 -2.28 4.29 -20.70
C THR A 134 -2.91 5.17 -19.63
N SER A 135 -3.94 4.67 -18.91
CA SER A 135 -4.57 5.43 -17.81
C SER A 135 -3.63 5.69 -16.63
N LEU A 136 -2.72 4.76 -16.34
CA LEU A 136 -1.64 4.95 -15.36
C LEU A 136 -0.70 6.08 -15.81
N LYS A 137 -0.25 6.05 -17.07
CA LYS A 137 0.61 7.11 -17.64
C LYS A 137 -0.09 8.47 -17.64
N ASP A 138 -1.40 8.50 -17.89
CA ASP A 138 -2.20 9.71 -17.79
C ASP A 138 -2.26 10.23 -16.35
N ALA A 139 -2.47 9.37 -15.34
CA ALA A 139 -2.46 9.75 -13.93
C ALA A 139 -1.10 10.33 -13.48
N ILE A 140 0.00 9.73 -13.93
CA ILE A 140 1.37 10.25 -13.73
C ILE A 140 1.51 11.62 -14.37
N ARG A 141 1.10 11.76 -15.65
CA ARG A 141 1.24 12.98 -16.44
C ARG A 141 0.49 14.16 -15.83
N ILE A 142 -0.74 13.94 -15.35
CA ILE A 142 -1.55 15.02 -14.74
C ILE A 142 -1.14 15.33 -13.29
N GLY A 143 -0.25 14.53 -12.69
CA GLY A 143 0.32 14.78 -11.37
C GLY A 143 -0.56 14.32 -10.22
N CYS A 144 -1.19 13.15 -10.34
CA CYS A 144 -1.86 12.51 -9.20
C CYS A 144 -0.83 12.01 -8.19
N GLU A 145 -1.17 12.06 -6.90
CA GLU A 145 -0.37 11.42 -5.84
C GLU A 145 -0.44 9.89 -5.94
N GLY A 146 -1.61 9.34 -6.24
CA GLY A 146 -1.84 7.92 -6.45
C GLY A 146 -2.55 7.61 -7.75
N SER A 147 -2.30 6.42 -8.30
CA SER A 147 -3.12 5.77 -9.31
C SER A 147 -3.56 4.42 -8.76
N GLU A 148 -4.87 4.26 -8.59
CA GLU A 148 -5.48 3.02 -8.14
C GLU A 148 -5.69 2.06 -9.31
N PHE A 149 -5.65 0.75 -9.04
CA PHE A 149 -5.97 -0.31 -9.98
C PHE A 149 -6.24 -1.64 -9.27
N ASP A 150 -6.97 -2.52 -9.97
CA ASP A 150 -7.46 -3.78 -9.44
C ASP A 150 -6.68 -5.00 -9.95
N VAL A 151 -6.32 -5.94 -9.08
CA VAL A 151 -5.61 -7.17 -9.46
C VAL A 151 -6.35 -8.45 -9.06
N TRP A 152 -6.40 -9.38 -10.00
CA TRP A 152 -6.87 -10.76 -9.83
C TRP A 152 -5.73 -11.75 -10.11
N LEU A 153 -5.98 -13.02 -9.84
CA LEU A 153 -5.10 -14.11 -10.24
C LEU A 153 -5.69 -14.85 -11.44
N SER A 154 -4.95 -15.00 -12.54
CA SER A 154 -5.36 -15.81 -13.68
C SER A 154 -5.38 -17.31 -13.35
N ALA A 155 -5.96 -18.14 -14.22
CA ALA A 155 -6.01 -19.60 -14.03
C ALA A 155 -4.63 -20.24 -13.84
N ASP A 156 -3.63 -19.72 -14.54
CA ASP A 156 -2.22 -20.14 -14.50
C ASP A 156 -1.38 -19.42 -13.44
N GLY A 157 -2.02 -18.64 -12.54
CA GLY A 157 -1.37 -18.11 -11.34
C GLY A 157 -0.56 -16.82 -11.52
N TYR A 158 -0.91 -16.01 -12.53
CA TYR A 158 -0.29 -14.71 -12.78
C TYR A 158 -1.21 -13.55 -12.33
N PRO A 159 -0.68 -12.56 -11.57
CA PRO A 159 -1.43 -11.36 -11.24
C PRO A 159 -1.76 -10.52 -12.48
N VAL A 160 -3.05 -10.32 -12.74
CA VAL A 160 -3.59 -9.69 -13.94
C VAL A 160 -4.58 -8.59 -13.56
N ILE A 161 -4.54 -7.47 -14.28
CA ILE A 161 -5.31 -6.27 -13.91
C ILE A 161 -6.70 -6.31 -14.51
N SER A 162 -7.72 -6.21 -13.66
CA SER A 162 -9.12 -6.10 -14.07
C SER A 162 -9.98 -5.67 -12.89
N HIS A 163 -10.97 -4.80 -13.09
CA HIS A 163 -11.90 -4.49 -11.99
C HIS A 163 -12.87 -5.64 -11.74
N ASP A 164 -13.51 -6.11 -12.80
CA ASP A 164 -14.59 -7.10 -12.73
C ASP A 164 -14.03 -8.53 -12.78
N PRO A 165 -14.75 -9.52 -12.23
CA PRO A 165 -14.36 -10.93 -12.34
C PRO A 165 -14.46 -11.47 -13.78
N THR A 166 -14.99 -10.68 -14.72
CA THR A 166 -15.11 -11.00 -16.13
C THR A 166 -14.70 -9.82 -16.99
N ILE A 167 -13.84 -10.08 -18.00
CA ILE A 167 -13.37 -9.06 -18.94
C ILE A 167 -13.34 -9.65 -20.36
N GLY A 168 -13.88 -8.92 -21.34
CA GLY A 168 -13.98 -9.42 -22.72
C GLY A 168 -14.73 -10.76 -22.86
N GLY A 169 -15.72 -11.01 -21.99
CA GLY A 169 -16.47 -12.28 -21.95
C GLY A 169 -15.73 -13.46 -21.31
N LYS A 170 -14.54 -13.24 -20.74
CA LYS A 170 -13.71 -14.27 -20.09
C LYS A 170 -13.71 -14.07 -18.57
N LYS A 171 -13.92 -15.15 -17.82
CA LYS A 171 -13.79 -15.14 -16.35
C LYS A 171 -12.32 -15.13 -15.96
N VAL A 172 -11.88 -14.14 -15.20
CA VAL A 172 -10.45 -13.90 -14.94
C VAL A 172 -9.79 -15.09 -14.23
N GLU A 173 -10.37 -15.57 -13.13
CA GLU A 173 -9.79 -16.66 -12.31
C GLU A 173 -9.77 -18.03 -13.01
N THR A 174 -10.47 -18.20 -14.13
CA THR A 174 -10.55 -19.48 -14.87
C THR A 174 -10.05 -19.37 -16.31
N THR A 175 -9.37 -18.27 -16.65
CA THR A 175 -8.78 -18.04 -17.97
C THR A 175 -7.28 -17.81 -17.82
N THR A 176 -6.46 -18.31 -18.75
CA THR A 176 -5.00 -18.13 -18.69
C THR A 176 -4.61 -16.68 -18.96
N LEU A 177 -3.44 -16.26 -18.47
CA LEU A 177 -2.93 -14.91 -18.72
C LEU A 177 -2.82 -14.62 -20.22
N ALA A 178 -2.28 -15.57 -20.98
CA ALA A 178 -2.09 -15.41 -22.42
C ALA A 178 -3.41 -15.10 -23.15
N GLU A 179 -4.50 -15.76 -22.77
CA GLU A 179 -5.82 -15.51 -23.33
C GLU A 179 -6.42 -14.18 -22.85
N LEU A 180 -6.24 -13.82 -21.57
CA LEU A 180 -6.72 -12.54 -21.03
C LEU A 180 -6.06 -11.35 -21.73
N GLN A 181 -4.76 -11.45 -22.02
CA GLN A 181 -4.02 -10.38 -22.72
C GLN A 181 -4.44 -10.20 -24.19
N THR A 182 -5.22 -11.11 -24.77
CA THR A 182 -5.83 -10.92 -26.10
C THR A 182 -7.05 -10.01 -26.09
N VAL A 183 -7.61 -9.71 -24.91
CA VAL A 183 -8.77 -8.83 -24.78
C VAL A 183 -8.36 -7.40 -25.08
N GLN A 184 -8.91 -6.86 -26.16
CA GLN A 184 -8.77 -5.45 -26.52
C GLN A 184 -9.69 -4.60 -25.64
N LEU A 185 -9.10 -3.57 -25.04
CA LEU A 185 -9.80 -2.51 -24.36
C LEU A 185 -9.95 -1.32 -25.32
N LYS A 186 -10.50 -0.20 -24.84
CA LYS A 186 -10.62 1.00 -25.67
C LYS A 186 -9.24 1.55 -26.03
N ASN A 187 -9.16 2.28 -27.14
CA ASN A 187 -7.94 3.00 -27.55
C ASN A 187 -6.70 2.11 -27.71
N ASN A 188 -6.89 0.87 -28.17
CA ASN A 188 -5.84 -0.15 -28.37
C ASN A 188 -5.13 -0.59 -27.08
N ASP A 189 -5.66 -0.26 -25.91
CA ASP A 189 -5.21 -0.87 -24.66
C ASP A 189 -5.51 -2.37 -24.66
N ARG A 190 -4.75 -3.12 -23.86
CA ARG A 190 -5.01 -4.52 -23.54
C ARG A 190 -5.00 -4.71 -22.03
N VAL A 191 -5.50 -5.87 -21.59
CA VAL A 191 -5.39 -6.30 -20.20
C VAL A 191 -3.90 -6.38 -19.80
N PRO A 192 -3.46 -5.59 -18.80
CA PRO A 192 -2.07 -5.61 -18.33
C PRO A 192 -1.85 -6.60 -17.19
N THR A 193 -0.58 -6.89 -16.93
CA THR A 193 -0.11 -7.60 -15.73
C THR A 193 0.31 -6.63 -14.63
N LEU A 194 0.40 -7.12 -13.40
CA LEU A 194 1.01 -6.36 -12.30
C LEU A 194 2.47 -5.97 -12.60
N GLU A 195 3.22 -6.85 -13.25
CA GLU A 195 4.61 -6.58 -13.61
C GLU A 195 4.74 -5.36 -14.52
N GLU A 196 3.86 -5.22 -15.51
CA GLU A 196 3.84 -4.06 -16.42
C GLU A 196 3.51 -2.75 -15.68
N TYR A 197 2.59 -2.80 -14.71
CA TYR A 197 2.29 -1.66 -13.84
C TYR A 197 3.50 -1.25 -13.00
N ILE A 198 4.17 -2.22 -12.37
CA ILE A 198 5.35 -1.94 -11.55
C ILE A 198 6.52 -1.41 -12.40
N ASN A 199 6.77 -2.02 -13.55
CA ASN A 199 7.81 -1.54 -14.47
C ASN A 199 7.50 -0.09 -14.90
N THR A 200 6.24 0.25 -15.17
CA THR A 200 5.85 1.62 -15.57
C THR A 200 5.99 2.62 -14.44
N ILE A 201 5.50 2.33 -13.22
CA ILE A 201 5.52 3.32 -12.12
C ILE A 201 6.95 3.64 -11.66
N THR A 202 7.86 2.64 -11.71
CA THR A 202 9.23 2.78 -11.21
C THR A 202 10.15 3.60 -12.14
N GLU A 203 9.65 4.01 -13.31
CA GLU A 203 10.33 4.96 -14.21
C GLU A 203 10.25 6.42 -13.71
N GLN A 204 9.48 6.71 -12.66
CA GLN A 204 9.27 8.08 -12.14
C GLN A 204 9.16 8.12 -10.60
N PRO A 205 9.39 9.27 -9.92
CA PRO A 205 9.43 9.34 -8.46
C PRO A 205 8.28 10.12 -7.77
N LYS A 206 7.22 10.47 -8.51
CA LYS A 206 6.19 11.43 -8.09
C LYS A 206 4.87 10.79 -7.70
N THR A 207 4.39 9.83 -8.48
CA THR A 207 3.10 9.14 -8.28
C THR A 207 3.33 7.76 -7.67
N ARG A 208 2.41 7.32 -6.82
CA ARG A 208 2.36 5.96 -6.25
C ARG A 208 1.26 5.12 -6.88
N LEU A 209 1.36 3.81 -6.67
CA LEU A 209 0.35 2.82 -6.98
C LEU A 209 -0.50 2.54 -5.74
N VAL A 210 -1.81 2.41 -5.95
CA VAL A 210 -2.77 1.92 -4.94
C VAL A 210 -3.35 0.62 -5.50
N LEU A 211 -2.79 -0.50 -5.05
CA LEU A 211 -3.09 -1.83 -5.60
C LEU A 211 -4.24 -2.48 -4.84
N GLU A 212 -5.40 -2.62 -5.47
CA GLU A 212 -6.53 -3.38 -4.92
C GLU A 212 -6.37 -4.87 -5.21
N LEU A 213 -6.21 -5.67 -4.15
CA LEU A 213 -6.25 -7.13 -4.25
C LEU A 213 -7.70 -7.60 -4.16
N LYS A 214 -8.23 -8.15 -5.26
CA LYS A 214 -9.62 -8.59 -5.33
C LYS A 214 -9.84 -9.88 -4.54
N PRO A 215 -10.96 -10.01 -3.81
CA PRO A 215 -11.35 -11.27 -3.19
C PRO A 215 -11.48 -12.38 -4.25
N SER A 216 -11.13 -13.60 -3.88
CA SER A 216 -11.16 -14.75 -4.78
C SER A 216 -12.39 -15.61 -4.54
N ALA A 217 -13.17 -15.87 -5.59
CA ALA A 217 -14.28 -16.83 -5.51
C ALA A 217 -13.79 -18.28 -5.57
N THR A 218 -12.53 -18.50 -5.99
CA THR A 218 -11.90 -19.83 -6.10
C THR A 218 -11.05 -20.21 -4.88
N GLY A 219 -11.03 -19.38 -3.84
CA GLY A 219 -10.27 -19.63 -2.61
C GLY A 219 -8.77 -19.31 -2.70
N ARG A 220 -8.35 -18.55 -3.71
CA ARG A 220 -6.94 -18.22 -4.00
C ARG A 220 -6.51 -16.83 -3.49
N ALA A 221 -7.27 -16.25 -2.56
CA ALA A 221 -7.03 -14.92 -2.01
C ALA A 221 -5.63 -14.77 -1.38
N GLU A 222 -5.19 -15.73 -0.57
CA GLU A 222 -3.85 -15.70 0.01
C GLU A 222 -2.73 -15.93 -1.02
N GLU A 223 -3.00 -16.72 -2.06
CA GLU A 223 -2.05 -16.92 -3.16
C GLU A 223 -1.83 -15.61 -3.93
N LEU A 224 -2.92 -14.88 -4.21
CA LEU A 224 -2.85 -13.54 -4.82
C LEU A 224 -2.01 -12.60 -3.96
N ALA A 225 -2.31 -12.50 -2.66
CA ALA A 225 -1.55 -11.66 -1.72
C ALA A 225 -0.05 -11.97 -1.75
N ARG A 226 0.31 -13.26 -1.68
CA ARG A 226 1.70 -13.72 -1.74
C ARG A 226 2.36 -13.34 -3.06
N LYS A 227 1.72 -13.63 -4.20
CA LYS A 227 2.26 -13.33 -5.54
C LYS A 227 2.47 -11.83 -5.76
N CYS A 228 1.55 -10.99 -5.29
CA CYS A 228 1.66 -9.54 -5.39
C CYS A 228 2.82 -8.99 -4.55
N VAL A 229 2.92 -9.37 -3.27
CA VAL A 229 4.00 -8.91 -2.38
C VAL A 229 5.37 -9.40 -2.87
N GLU A 230 5.48 -10.67 -3.26
CA GLU A 230 6.71 -11.23 -3.85
C GLU A 230 7.16 -10.45 -5.09
N MET A 231 6.21 -10.09 -5.97
CA MET A 231 6.51 -9.32 -7.17
C MET A 231 6.98 -7.90 -6.86
N VAL A 232 6.33 -7.22 -5.91
CA VAL A 232 6.75 -5.88 -5.44
C VAL A 232 8.17 -5.94 -4.86
N HIS A 233 8.48 -6.95 -4.06
CA HIS A 233 9.80 -7.13 -3.46
C HIS A 233 10.86 -7.47 -4.51
N ALA A 234 10.58 -8.39 -5.44
CA ALA A 234 11.47 -8.76 -6.52
C ALA A 234 11.83 -7.56 -7.42
N LYS A 235 10.85 -6.67 -7.64
CA LYS A 235 11.02 -5.44 -8.41
C LYS A 235 11.53 -4.24 -7.59
N LYS A 236 11.71 -4.41 -6.27
CA LYS A 236 12.17 -3.37 -5.34
C LYS A 236 11.29 -2.12 -5.37
N ALA A 237 9.97 -2.34 -5.49
CA ALA A 237 8.99 -1.29 -5.73
C ALA A 237 8.26 -0.80 -4.46
N GLN A 238 8.73 -1.19 -3.26
CA GLN A 238 8.07 -0.91 -1.98
C GLN A 238 7.79 0.60 -1.77
N ALA A 239 8.69 1.48 -2.20
CA ALA A 239 8.51 2.94 -2.06
C ALA A 239 7.31 3.50 -2.83
N TRP A 240 6.87 2.81 -3.89
CA TRP A 240 5.78 3.20 -4.77
C TRP A 240 4.44 2.57 -4.42
N MET A 241 4.38 1.65 -3.45
CA MET A 241 3.23 0.76 -3.32
C MET A 241 2.41 1.03 -2.05
N TYR A 242 1.14 1.32 -2.25
CA TYR A 242 0.07 1.14 -1.26
C TYR A 242 -0.82 -0.01 -1.71
N TYR A 243 -1.49 -0.64 -0.75
CA TYR A 243 -2.38 -1.79 -1.00
C TYR A 243 -3.76 -1.51 -0.43
N ILE A 244 -4.79 -2.07 -1.04
CA ILE A 244 -6.17 -2.04 -0.54
C ILE A 244 -6.87 -3.38 -0.79
N SER A 245 -7.86 -3.74 0.03
CA SER A 245 -8.73 -4.91 -0.23
C SER A 245 -10.03 -4.87 0.55
N PHE A 246 -11.08 -5.47 -0.02
CA PHE A 246 -12.33 -5.78 0.68
C PHE A 246 -12.23 -7.05 1.53
N ASP A 247 -11.24 -7.91 1.27
CA ASP A 247 -11.01 -9.12 2.04
C ASP A 247 -10.02 -8.83 3.19
N TYR A 248 -10.53 -8.87 4.42
CA TYR A 248 -9.71 -8.57 5.61
C TYR A 248 -8.61 -9.61 5.84
N ASN A 249 -8.78 -10.85 5.37
CA ASN A 249 -7.74 -11.86 5.44
C ASN A 249 -6.61 -11.56 4.46
N ILE A 250 -6.92 -11.01 3.27
CA ILE A 250 -5.89 -10.46 2.38
C ILE A 250 -5.12 -9.34 3.08
N CYS A 251 -5.81 -8.42 3.77
CA CYS A 251 -5.15 -7.34 4.50
C CYS A 251 -4.13 -7.86 5.52
N LYS A 252 -4.55 -8.81 6.36
CA LYS A 252 -3.66 -9.46 7.34
C LYS A 252 -2.55 -10.25 6.67
N LYS A 253 -2.81 -10.93 5.54
CA LYS A 253 -1.80 -11.70 4.81
C LYS A 253 -0.72 -10.80 4.21
N VAL A 254 -1.08 -9.64 3.67
CA VAL A 254 -0.10 -8.66 3.20
C VAL A 254 0.76 -8.15 4.36
N LYS A 255 0.17 -7.85 5.53
CA LYS A 255 0.94 -7.48 6.74
C LYS A 255 1.85 -8.58 7.24
N GLU A 256 1.42 -9.84 7.14
CA GLU A 256 2.25 -11.01 7.49
C GLU A 256 3.50 -11.08 6.61
N LEU A 257 3.32 -10.94 5.28
CA LEU A 257 4.38 -11.08 4.30
C LEU A 257 5.33 -9.88 4.30
N ASP A 258 4.77 -8.68 4.49
CA ASP A 258 5.48 -7.41 4.58
C ASP A 258 4.91 -6.56 5.73
N PRO A 259 5.55 -6.61 6.92
CA PRO A 259 5.11 -5.83 8.08
C PRO A 259 5.10 -4.32 7.88
N THR A 260 5.75 -3.81 6.83
CA THR A 260 5.86 -2.39 6.52
C THR A 260 4.93 -1.95 5.39
N ALA A 261 4.24 -2.91 4.75
CA ALA A 261 3.25 -2.61 3.75
C ALA A 261 2.16 -1.69 4.30
N LYS A 262 1.91 -0.64 3.52
CA LYS A 262 0.83 0.33 3.74
C LYS A 262 -0.43 -0.20 3.09
N ILE A 263 -1.17 -1.02 3.83
CA ILE A 263 -2.45 -1.59 3.39
C ILE A 263 -3.63 -0.94 4.11
N ALA A 264 -4.66 -0.56 3.36
CA ALA A 264 -5.93 -0.07 3.90
C ALA A 264 -7.08 -1.03 3.60
N TYR A 265 -8.11 -1.01 4.47
CA TYR A 265 -9.28 -1.88 4.35
C TYR A 265 -10.48 -1.18 3.70
N LEU A 266 -11.23 -1.86 2.83
CA LEU A 266 -12.25 -1.22 1.98
C LEU A 266 -13.70 -1.27 2.48
N THR A 267 -14.07 -2.28 3.28
CA THR A 267 -15.49 -2.66 3.45
C THR A 267 -16.33 -1.73 4.32
N GLY A 268 -15.73 -1.02 5.28
CA GLY A 268 -16.47 -0.14 6.20
C GLY A 268 -16.90 -0.77 7.52
N ASP A 269 -16.66 -2.08 7.74
CA ASP A 269 -17.18 -2.82 8.90
C ASP A 269 -16.21 -2.90 10.10
N LYS A 270 -15.02 -2.27 10.01
CA LYS A 270 -14.03 -2.18 11.09
C LYS A 270 -13.90 -0.75 11.61
N THR A 271 -13.78 -0.61 12.93
CA THR A 271 -13.44 0.68 13.55
C THR A 271 -11.95 0.96 13.41
N PRO A 272 -11.52 2.24 13.51
CA PRO A 272 -10.10 2.57 13.52
C PRO A 272 -9.29 1.85 14.61
N GLU A 273 -9.87 1.61 15.79
CA GLU A 273 -9.23 0.86 16.87
C GLU A 273 -8.94 -0.60 16.46
N GLN A 274 -9.90 -1.25 15.77
CA GLN A 274 -9.70 -2.62 15.27
C GLN A 274 -8.61 -2.66 14.20
N LEU A 275 -8.59 -1.69 13.29
CA LEU A 275 -7.56 -1.58 12.26
C LEU A 275 -6.16 -1.36 12.87
N GLN A 276 -6.07 -0.48 13.87
CA GLN A 276 -4.83 -0.20 14.59
C GLN A 276 -4.31 -1.45 15.31
N ALA A 277 -5.20 -2.19 16.00
CA ALA A 277 -4.83 -3.40 16.74
C ALA A 277 -4.21 -4.48 15.82
N ASP A 278 -4.68 -4.57 14.58
CA ASP A 278 -4.18 -5.52 13.56
C ASP A 278 -3.05 -4.93 12.69
N GLY A 279 -2.56 -3.72 12.99
CA GLY A 279 -1.46 -3.07 12.27
C GLY A 279 -1.79 -2.68 10.83
N ILE A 280 -3.09 -2.54 10.50
CA ILE A 280 -3.57 -2.07 9.22
C ILE A 280 -3.33 -0.55 9.13
N TRP A 281 -2.76 -0.10 8.01
CA TRP A 281 -2.26 1.27 7.86
C TRP A 281 -3.39 2.30 7.74
N GLY A 282 -4.48 1.93 7.08
CA GLY A 282 -5.56 2.86 6.78
C GLY A 282 -6.93 2.22 6.68
N LEU A 283 -7.94 3.08 6.61
CA LEU A 283 -9.23 2.76 6.03
C LEU A 283 -9.34 3.43 4.67
N ASP A 284 -9.98 2.75 3.73
CA ASP A 284 -10.32 3.29 2.43
C ASP A 284 -11.81 3.03 2.22
N TYR A 285 -12.68 3.86 2.77
CA TYR A 285 -14.11 3.51 2.87
C TYR A 285 -14.95 4.24 1.83
N HIS A 286 -16.05 3.60 1.44
CA HIS A 286 -17.04 4.25 0.60
C HIS A 286 -17.56 5.52 1.29
N PHE A 287 -17.76 6.62 0.57
CA PHE A 287 -18.19 7.91 1.14
C PHE A 287 -19.48 7.81 1.98
N GLY A 288 -20.33 6.83 1.70
CA GLY A 288 -21.52 6.53 2.48
C GLY A 288 -21.24 6.12 3.94
N GLU A 289 -20.09 5.51 4.24
CA GLU A 289 -19.73 5.13 5.61
C GLU A 289 -19.45 6.36 6.50
N PHE A 290 -18.91 7.42 5.91
CA PHE A 290 -18.68 8.70 6.60
C PHE A 290 -19.99 9.40 6.95
N SER A 291 -21.04 9.20 6.15
CA SER A 291 -22.37 9.72 6.46
C SER A 291 -23.01 9.00 7.65
N LYS A 292 -22.75 7.70 7.81
CA LYS A 292 -23.23 6.90 8.96
C LYS A 292 -22.49 7.25 10.24
N LYS A 293 -21.21 7.62 10.14
CA LYS A 293 -20.36 8.00 11.28
C LYS A 293 -19.59 9.30 10.98
N PRO A 294 -20.20 10.47 11.22
CA PRO A 294 -19.55 11.76 10.94
C PRO A 294 -18.24 12.00 11.70
N THR A 295 -17.99 11.28 12.80
CA THR A 295 -16.73 11.36 13.56
C THR A 295 -15.61 10.48 12.98
N LEU A 296 -15.87 9.67 11.95
CA LEU A 296 -14.96 8.63 11.48
C LEU A 296 -13.56 9.17 11.15
N THR A 297 -13.48 10.27 10.40
CA THR A 297 -12.18 10.88 10.04
C THR A 297 -11.40 11.30 11.27
N ARG A 298 -12.06 11.96 12.23
CA ARG A 298 -11.43 12.39 13.48
C ARG A 298 -10.97 11.20 14.31
N ASP A 299 -11.81 10.18 14.47
CA ASP A 299 -11.52 8.98 15.26
C ASP A 299 -10.32 8.24 14.64
N ALA A 300 -10.28 8.10 13.31
CA ALA A 300 -9.17 7.47 12.60
C ALA A 300 -7.84 8.21 12.81
N LYS A 301 -7.84 9.54 12.68
CA LYS A 301 -6.65 10.36 12.90
C LYS A 301 -6.15 10.29 14.33
N GLN A 302 -7.05 10.22 15.33
CA GLN A 302 -6.67 10.02 16.73
C GLN A 302 -5.99 8.66 16.97
N GLN A 303 -6.33 7.63 16.19
CA GLN A 303 -5.70 6.32 16.24
C GLN A 303 -4.45 6.19 15.33
N GLY A 304 -4.07 7.25 14.61
CA GLY A 304 -2.97 7.20 13.63
C GLY A 304 -3.29 6.37 12.38
N ILE A 305 -4.58 6.17 12.09
CA ILE A 305 -5.07 5.45 10.91
C ILE A 305 -5.26 6.45 9.76
N THR A 306 -4.65 6.13 8.62
CA THR A 306 -4.83 6.90 7.38
C THR A 306 -6.27 6.79 6.86
N VAL A 307 -6.81 7.89 6.34
CA VAL A 307 -8.19 7.98 5.83
C VAL A 307 -8.18 8.24 4.32
N ASN A 308 -8.59 7.23 3.55
CA ASN A 308 -9.00 7.39 2.16
C ASN A 308 -10.52 7.24 2.02
N VAL A 309 -11.11 7.94 1.05
CA VAL A 309 -12.54 7.88 0.75
C VAL A 309 -12.76 7.67 -0.75
N TRP A 310 -13.66 6.76 -1.10
CA TRP A 310 -13.98 6.40 -2.48
C TRP A 310 -15.49 6.25 -2.74
N THR A 311 -15.97 6.21 -3.98
CA THR A 311 -15.39 6.94 -5.13
C THR A 311 -16.09 8.29 -5.20
N VAL A 312 -15.36 9.38 -4.96
CA VAL A 312 -15.95 10.72 -4.84
C VAL A 312 -15.82 11.48 -6.15
N ASN A 313 -16.91 11.57 -6.92
CA ASN A 313 -16.88 12.10 -8.28
C ASN A 313 -17.50 13.51 -8.43
N ASN A 314 -18.28 13.98 -7.47
CA ASN A 314 -18.94 15.29 -7.57
C ASN A 314 -18.23 16.36 -6.76
N ALA A 315 -18.22 17.59 -7.28
CA ALA A 315 -17.51 18.71 -6.70
C ALA A 315 -17.91 19.04 -5.24
N PRO A 316 -19.21 19.09 -4.87
CA PRO A 316 -19.60 19.33 -3.48
C PRO A 316 -19.04 18.30 -2.49
N ALA A 317 -19.14 17.00 -2.82
CA ALA A 317 -18.61 15.96 -1.96
C ALA A 317 -17.08 16.02 -1.83
N MET A 318 -16.36 16.35 -2.92
CA MET A 318 -14.91 16.60 -2.85
C MET A 318 -14.59 17.73 -1.87
N ASP A 319 -15.30 18.87 -1.97
CA ASP A 319 -15.08 20.01 -1.06
C ASP A 319 -15.33 19.63 0.39
N ASP A 320 -16.36 18.82 0.65
CA ASP A 320 -16.69 18.39 2.01
C ASP A 320 -15.67 17.41 2.59
N PHE A 321 -15.11 16.49 1.79
CA PHE A 321 -14.04 15.61 2.26
C PHE A 321 -12.70 16.33 2.42
N LEU A 322 -12.40 17.31 1.56
CA LEU A 322 -11.23 18.18 1.75
C LEU A 322 -11.32 18.97 3.06
N LYS A 323 -12.50 19.52 3.40
CA LYS A 323 -12.74 20.19 4.70
C LYS A 323 -12.63 19.25 5.90
N GLN A 324 -13.01 17.98 5.73
CA GLN A 324 -12.84 16.95 6.76
C GLN A 324 -11.38 16.52 6.95
N ASP A 325 -10.46 17.00 6.10
CA ASP A 325 -9.04 16.69 6.13
C ASP A 325 -8.77 15.18 6.10
N VAL A 326 -9.45 14.48 5.20
CA VAL A 326 -9.07 13.12 4.79
C VAL A 326 -7.67 13.14 4.17
N ASP A 327 -6.93 12.04 4.28
CA ASP A 327 -5.58 11.95 3.72
C ASP A 327 -5.61 11.79 2.20
N TYR A 328 -6.64 11.09 1.69
CA TYR A 328 -6.79 10.77 0.27
C TYR A 328 -8.26 10.82 -0.17
N ILE A 329 -8.47 11.13 -1.45
CA ILE A 329 -9.75 10.98 -2.13
C ILE A 329 -9.51 10.20 -3.43
N THR A 330 -10.11 9.02 -3.53
CA THR A 330 -10.16 8.22 -4.75
C THR A 330 -11.33 8.67 -5.64
N THR A 331 -11.04 9.02 -6.89
CA THR A 331 -12.02 9.63 -7.81
C THR A 331 -11.81 9.21 -9.27
N ASP A 332 -12.90 9.13 -10.03
CA ASP A 332 -12.88 9.02 -11.49
C ASP A 332 -12.63 10.37 -12.19
N GLU A 333 -12.63 11.48 -11.44
CA GLU A 333 -12.47 12.85 -11.93
C GLU A 333 -11.19 13.51 -11.36
N PRO A 334 -10.00 12.91 -11.56
CA PRO A 334 -8.77 13.40 -10.93
C PRO A 334 -8.41 14.82 -11.35
N GLU A 335 -8.72 15.26 -12.57
CA GLU A 335 -8.49 16.65 -13.01
C GLU A 335 -9.30 17.65 -12.19
N LEU A 336 -10.57 17.35 -11.94
CA LEU A 336 -11.46 18.20 -11.14
C LEU A 336 -10.94 18.31 -9.70
N LEU A 337 -10.53 17.19 -9.12
CA LEU A 337 -9.98 17.20 -7.76
C LEU A 337 -8.63 17.95 -7.71
N LEU A 338 -7.77 17.79 -8.71
CA LEU A 338 -6.51 18.53 -8.85
C LEU A 338 -6.73 20.04 -8.91
N GLU A 339 -7.79 20.51 -9.57
CA GLU A 339 -8.15 21.93 -9.57
C GLU A 339 -8.58 22.42 -8.19
N LYS A 340 -9.26 21.59 -7.40
CA LYS A 340 -9.74 21.94 -6.06
C LYS A 340 -8.61 22.03 -5.04
N VAL A 341 -7.66 21.08 -5.06
CA VAL A 341 -6.55 21.05 -4.10
C VAL A 341 -5.48 22.12 -4.36
N LYS A 342 -5.55 22.83 -5.49
CA LYS A 342 -4.69 23.99 -5.81
C LYS A 342 -5.21 25.31 -5.24
N ARG A 343 -6.48 25.38 -4.83
CA ARG A 343 -7.14 26.59 -4.33
C ARG A 343 -6.86 26.80 -2.85
#